data_AF-A0A2V5L2Z7-F1
#
_entry.id   AF-A0A2V5L2Z7-F1
#
_cell.length_a   1.000
_cell.length_b   1.000
_cell.length_c   1.000
_cell.angle_alpha   90.00
_cell.angle_beta   90.00
_cell.angle_gamma   90.00
#
_symmetry.space_group_name_H-M   'P 1'
#
loop_
_entity.id
_entity.type
_entity.pdbx_description
1 polymer ?
#
loop_
_entity_poly.entity_id
_entity_poly.type
_entity_poly.pdbx_seq_one_letter_code
_entity_poly.pdbx_strand_id
1 'polypeptide(L)'
;MPTRAAFPARRTTPDARLALLACLALCLGAAGLAGCAASPSYPPAPSLSPPAINSPGILTHYTPNPAALQDSANCPANASWLLHGDQPAAAVKDLMGSVPAGFVPVAVVECNRGPVPTSAGASPVQPTIVEDHLSGDYAPLLAALAVSSDRQDGVNCTAQLEVTPDLWLVNAAGKAVHVIWPTDACTFSKPGVAKALAALHVASTQQLEIPVAP
;
A
#
# COMPACT_ATOMS: atom_id res chain seq x y z
N MET A 1 -51.52 -16.46 -12.04
CA MET A 1 -50.45 -17.23 -12.72
C MET A 1 -49.59 -16.21 -13.47
N PRO A 2 -48.26 -16.16 -13.30
CA PRO A 2 -47.35 -17.30 -13.23
C PRO A 2 -46.63 -17.48 -11.89
N THR A 3 -45.98 -18.63 -11.83
CA THR A 3 -45.55 -19.41 -10.68
C THR A 3 -44.11 -19.08 -10.30
N ARG A 4 -43.85 -18.82 -9.01
CA ARG A 4 -42.48 -18.68 -8.46
C ARG A 4 -41.78 -20.04 -8.51
N ALA A 5 -40.66 -20.12 -9.23
CA ALA A 5 -39.77 -21.27 -9.18
C ALA A 5 -38.86 -21.18 -7.94
N ALA A 6 -38.82 -22.26 -7.17
CA ALA A 6 -37.94 -22.43 -6.01
C ALA A 6 -36.54 -22.85 -6.49
N PHE A 7 -35.50 -22.16 -6.00
CA PHE A 7 -34.11 -22.56 -6.22
C PHE A 7 -33.73 -23.69 -5.25
N PRO A 8 -33.06 -24.77 -5.72
CA PRO A 8 -32.56 -25.81 -4.85
C PRO A 8 -31.30 -25.38 -4.09
N ALA A 9 -31.25 -25.77 -2.81
CA ALA A 9 -30.13 -25.57 -1.91
C ALA A 9 -28.89 -26.35 -2.39
N ARG A 10 -27.77 -25.66 -2.56
CA ARG A 10 -26.47 -26.27 -2.89
C ARG A 10 -25.81 -26.77 -1.60
N ARG A 11 -25.64 -28.10 -1.53
CA ARG A 11 -25.00 -28.80 -0.40
C ARG A 11 -23.51 -28.48 -0.32
N THR A 12 -23.06 -28.23 0.90
CA THR A 12 -21.69 -28.31 1.39
C THR A 12 -21.22 -29.76 1.49
N THR A 13 -19.95 -30.05 1.20
CA THR A 13 -19.13 -30.97 2.02
C THR A 13 -17.64 -30.67 1.86
N PRO A 14 -16.85 -30.80 2.95
CA PRO A 14 -15.41 -30.59 3.02
C PRO A 14 -14.64 -31.90 2.75
N ASP A 15 -13.37 -31.82 2.40
CA ASP A 15 -12.34 -32.83 2.67
C ASP A 15 -10.97 -32.18 2.42
N ALA A 16 -10.15 -31.92 3.44
CA ALA A 16 -9.29 -32.87 4.16
C ALA A 16 -8.15 -33.42 3.28
N ARG A 17 -6.91 -33.03 3.61
CA ARG A 17 -5.76 -33.95 3.69
C ARG A 17 -4.56 -33.32 4.39
N LEU A 18 -4.29 -33.92 5.54
CA LEU A 18 -3.09 -33.88 6.37
C LEU A 18 -1.91 -34.61 5.70
N ALA A 19 -0.71 -34.35 6.26
CA ALA A 19 0.55 -35.12 6.19
C ALA A 19 1.39 -34.91 4.91
N LEU A 20 2.73 -34.86 4.91
CA LEU A 20 3.80 -35.54 5.67
C LEU A 20 5.05 -34.61 5.66
N LEU A 21 5.79 -34.44 6.78
CA LEU A 21 6.99 -35.20 7.19
C LEU A 21 8.28 -34.94 6.37
N ALA A 22 9.24 -34.29 7.05
CA ALA A 22 10.68 -34.54 7.13
C ALA A 22 11.52 -34.85 5.88
N CYS A 23 12.60 -34.08 5.70
CA CYS A 23 13.91 -34.65 5.36
C CYS A 23 15.06 -33.74 5.86
N LEU A 24 15.68 -34.17 6.96
CA LEU A 24 17.02 -33.77 7.40
C LEU A 24 18.04 -34.32 6.40
N ALA A 25 18.97 -33.49 5.93
CA ALA A 25 20.22 -33.98 5.34
C ALA A 25 21.39 -33.12 5.81
N LEU A 26 22.03 -33.62 6.88
CA LEU A 26 23.41 -33.32 7.25
C LEU A 26 24.34 -33.82 6.13
N CYS A 27 25.24 -32.98 5.65
CA CYS A 27 26.47 -33.44 5.01
C CYS A 27 27.67 -32.75 5.67
N LEU A 28 28.29 -33.47 6.62
CA LEU A 28 29.66 -33.25 7.03
C LEU A 28 30.59 -33.69 5.89
N GLY A 29 31.50 -32.82 5.47
CA GLY A 29 32.63 -33.16 4.61
C GLY A 29 33.90 -32.56 5.18
N ALA A 30 34.75 -33.41 5.76
CA ALA A 30 36.06 -33.05 6.27
C ALA A 30 37.17 -33.61 5.36
N ALA A 31 38.30 -32.89 5.38
CA ALA A 31 39.67 -33.30 5.06
C ALA A 31 40.14 -33.26 3.59
N GLY A 32 41.20 -32.45 3.39
CA GLY A 32 42.40 -32.93 2.69
C GLY A 32 42.98 -32.02 1.60
N LEU A 33 44.06 -31.30 1.94
CA LEU A 33 45.42 -31.48 1.39
C LEU A 33 46.16 -30.16 1.10
N ALA A 34 47.40 -30.15 1.57
CA ALA A 34 48.40 -29.10 1.48
C ALA A 34 48.89 -28.89 0.03
N GLY A 35 49.15 -27.63 -0.32
CA GLY A 35 49.80 -27.22 -1.57
C GLY A 35 50.65 -25.96 -1.35
N CYS A 36 51.91 -26.03 -1.79
CA CYS A 36 53.00 -25.11 -1.47
C CYS A 36 52.94 -23.73 -2.12
N ALA A 37 53.60 -22.81 -1.40
CA ALA A 37 54.13 -21.48 -1.72
C ALA A 37 54.40 -21.10 -3.19
N ALA A 38 53.99 -19.88 -3.55
CA ALA A 38 54.87 -18.75 -3.92
C ALA A 38 54.01 -17.62 -4.51
N SER A 39 53.60 -16.65 -3.70
CA SER A 39 52.89 -15.46 -4.17
C SER A 39 53.85 -14.27 -4.23
N PRO A 40 53.85 -13.48 -5.33
CA PRO A 40 54.63 -12.26 -5.42
C PRO A 40 54.14 -11.26 -4.36
N SER A 41 55.09 -10.64 -3.67
CA SER A 41 54.88 -9.56 -2.71
C SER A 41 54.26 -8.35 -3.40
N TYR A 42 52.93 -8.30 -3.41
CA TYR A 42 52.17 -7.08 -3.71
C TYR A 42 52.29 -6.12 -2.51
N PRO A 43 52.49 -4.81 -2.76
CA PRO A 43 52.43 -3.83 -1.68
C PRO A 43 51.07 -3.91 -0.98
N PRO A 44 51.02 -3.71 0.35
CA PRO A 44 49.77 -3.74 1.08
C PRO A 44 48.83 -2.70 0.47
N ALA A 45 47.64 -3.15 0.04
CA ALA A 45 46.59 -2.24 -0.34
C ALA A 45 46.33 -1.28 0.85
N PRO A 46 46.11 0.02 0.60
CA PRO A 46 45.71 0.93 1.67
C PRO A 46 44.53 0.30 2.40
N SER A 47 44.62 0.24 3.74
CA SER A 47 43.53 -0.26 4.58
C SER A 47 42.33 0.65 4.36
N LEU A 48 41.44 0.26 3.45
CA LEU A 48 40.08 0.75 3.42
C LEU A 48 39.48 0.26 4.74
N SER A 49 39.39 1.15 5.72
CA SER A 49 38.54 0.93 6.88
C SER A 49 37.22 0.38 6.37
N PRO A 50 36.70 -0.74 6.92
CA PRO A 50 35.38 -1.19 6.54
C PRO A 50 34.43 0.00 6.70
N PRO A 51 33.55 0.26 5.72
CA PRO A 51 32.56 1.32 5.88
C PRO A 51 31.87 1.08 7.22
N ALA A 52 31.81 2.12 8.05
CA ALA A 52 31.13 2.04 9.33
C ALA A 52 29.79 1.35 9.07
N ILE A 53 29.56 0.21 9.73
CA ILE A 53 28.26 -0.44 9.71
C ILE A 53 27.34 0.59 10.33
N ASN A 54 26.58 1.30 9.48
CA ASN A 54 25.65 2.33 9.91
C ASN A 54 24.69 1.63 10.86
N SER A 55 24.88 1.86 12.15
CA SER A 55 23.96 1.36 13.15
C SER A 55 22.61 1.99 12.82
N PRO A 56 21.52 1.21 12.78
CA PRO A 56 20.20 1.77 12.54
C PRO A 56 19.97 2.92 13.52
N GLY A 57 19.47 4.03 13.01
CA GLY A 57 19.06 5.17 13.81
C GLY A 57 17.96 4.79 14.81
N ILE A 58 17.62 5.73 15.69
CA ILE A 58 16.52 5.53 16.66
C ILE A 58 15.19 5.51 15.90
N LEU A 59 14.35 4.52 16.20
CA LEU A 59 12.96 4.51 15.73
C LEU A 59 12.21 5.68 16.38
N THR A 60 11.67 6.56 15.55
CA THR A 60 10.84 7.69 15.97
C THR A 60 9.45 7.58 15.36
N HIS A 61 8.49 8.24 15.97
CA HIS A 61 7.12 8.30 15.48
C HIS A 61 6.78 9.73 15.08
N TYR A 62 6.00 9.88 14.01
CA TYR A 62 5.53 11.18 13.54
C TYR A 62 4.10 11.08 13.02
N THR A 63 3.39 12.20 13.07
CA THR A 63 2.09 12.36 12.42
C THR A 63 2.24 13.46 11.38
N PRO A 64 1.80 13.25 10.12
CA PRO A 64 1.81 14.31 9.13
C PRO A 64 1.00 15.52 9.60
N ASN A 65 1.31 16.69 9.05
CA ASN A 65 0.46 17.87 9.24
C ASN A 65 -1.00 17.55 8.85
N PRO A 66 -2.00 18.18 9.48
CA PRO A 66 -3.40 17.98 9.08
C PRO A 66 -3.62 18.27 7.60
N ALA A 67 -4.40 17.42 6.93
CA ALA A 67 -4.80 17.61 5.55
C ALA A 67 -5.60 18.91 5.39
N ALA A 68 -5.43 19.57 4.25
CA ALA A 68 -6.20 20.76 3.92
C ALA A 68 -7.65 20.38 3.59
N LEU A 69 -8.59 21.22 4.01
CA LEU A 69 -9.99 21.10 3.63
C LEU A 69 -10.16 21.53 2.17
N GLN A 70 -10.79 20.66 1.38
CA GLN A 70 -11.02 20.85 -0.06
C GLN A 70 -12.51 20.82 -0.37
N ASP A 71 -12.86 21.33 -1.56
CA ASP A 71 -14.27 21.49 -1.96
C ASP A 71 -15.00 20.16 -2.15
N SER A 72 -14.30 19.12 -2.61
CA SER A 72 -14.81 17.77 -2.81
C SER A 72 -13.66 16.76 -2.87
N ALA A 73 -13.98 15.46 -2.87
CA ALA A 73 -13.02 14.43 -3.26
C ALA A 73 -12.66 14.58 -4.74
N ASN A 74 -11.41 14.29 -5.10
CA ASN A 74 -10.91 14.41 -6.47
C ASN A 74 -9.92 13.27 -6.79
N CYS A 75 -10.45 12.09 -7.09
CA CYS A 75 -9.64 10.91 -7.40
C CYS A 75 -8.64 11.12 -8.56
N PRO A 76 -8.98 11.85 -9.65
CA PRO A 76 -8.02 12.13 -10.72
C PRO A 76 -6.81 12.98 -10.30
N ALA A 77 -6.88 13.74 -9.19
CA ALA A 77 -5.80 14.63 -8.77
C ALA A 77 -4.47 13.91 -8.56
N ASN A 78 -4.51 12.64 -8.14
CA ASN A 78 -3.32 11.83 -7.86
C ASN A 78 -3.23 10.59 -8.77
N ALA A 79 -3.75 10.69 -10.00
CA ALA A 79 -3.78 9.58 -10.94
C ALA A 79 -2.40 8.96 -11.20
N SER A 80 -1.33 9.76 -11.18
CA SER A 80 0.04 9.28 -11.40
C SER A 80 0.50 8.28 -10.34
N TRP A 81 0.14 8.48 -9.06
CA TRP A 81 0.41 7.52 -7.99
C TRP A 81 -0.34 6.21 -8.23
N LEU A 82 -1.64 6.27 -8.49
CA LEU A 82 -2.48 5.08 -8.66
C LEU A 82 -2.12 4.27 -9.90
N LEU A 83 -1.71 4.93 -10.99
CA LEU A 83 -1.42 4.29 -12.26
C LEU A 83 0.04 3.85 -12.41
N HIS A 84 0.98 4.59 -11.82
CA HIS A 84 2.42 4.43 -12.07
C HIS A 84 3.27 4.31 -10.79
N GLY A 85 2.69 4.56 -9.61
CA GLY A 85 3.45 4.62 -8.36
C GLY A 85 4.34 5.87 -8.25
N ASP A 86 4.07 6.89 -9.06
CA ASP A 86 4.82 8.13 -9.06
C ASP A 86 4.50 8.98 -7.84
N GLN A 87 5.45 9.81 -7.41
CA GLN A 87 5.18 10.79 -6.36
C GLN A 87 4.07 11.75 -6.79
N PRO A 88 3.13 12.10 -5.88
CA PRO A 88 2.12 13.11 -6.16
C PRO A 88 2.77 14.44 -6.56
N ALA A 89 2.11 15.18 -7.45
CA ALA A 89 2.51 16.55 -7.75
C ALA A 89 2.54 17.39 -6.45
N ALA A 90 3.47 18.35 -6.35
CA ALA A 90 3.65 19.16 -5.14
C ALA A 90 2.34 19.80 -4.65
N ALA A 91 1.55 20.36 -5.57
CA ALA A 91 0.26 20.98 -5.24
C ALA A 91 -0.76 20.00 -4.62
N VAL A 92 -0.69 18.71 -4.94
CA VAL A 92 -1.53 17.67 -4.34
C VAL A 92 -0.94 17.26 -2.99
N LYS A 93 0.37 17.01 -2.96
CA LYS A 93 1.11 16.60 -1.76
C LYS A 93 0.95 17.59 -0.60
N ASP A 94 0.99 18.89 -0.88
CA ASP A 94 0.88 19.95 0.13
C ASP A 94 -0.52 20.03 0.77
N LEU A 95 -1.53 19.44 0.14
CA LEU A 95 -2.91 19.38 0.64
C LEU A 95 -3.21 18.07 1.39
N MET A 96 -2.35 17.06 1.24
CA MET A 96 -2.49 15.75 1.87
C MET A 96 -1.96 15.77 3.31
N GLY A 97 -2.53 14.95 4.18
CA GLY A 97 -2.09 14.94 5.59
C GLY A 97 -2.84 13.98 6.51
N SER A 98 -2.73 14.23 7.81
CA SER A 98 -3.52 13.54 8.84
C SER A 98 -4.96 14.07 8.88
N VAL A 99 -5.87 13.33 9.53
CA VAL A 99 -7.25 13.78 9.72
C VAL A 99 -7.26 15.04 10.61
N PRO A 100 -7.84 16.18 10.17
CA PRO A 100 -7.91 17.36 11.00
C PRO A 100 -8.72 17.14 12.28
N ALA A 101 -8.29 17.76 13.37
CA ALA A 101 -8.99 17.68 14.65
C ALA A 101 -10.45 18.14 14.51
N GLY A 102 -11.38 17.31 15.01
CA GLY A 102 -12.82 17.59 14.92
C GLY A 102 -13.45 17.35 13.54
N PHE A 103 -12.70 16.85 12.56
CA PHE A 103 -13.29 16.42 11.29
C PHE A 103 -14.17 15.18 11.51
N VAL A 104 -15.46 15.29 11.19
CA VAL A 104 -16.43 14.19 11.32
C VAL A 104 -16.86 13.74 9.92
N PRO A 105 -16.38 12.58 9.43
CA PRO A 105 -16.78 12.06 8.13
C PRO A 105 -18.21 11.51 8.18
N VAL A 106 -18.92 11.71 7.08
CA VAL A 106 -20.22 11.08 6.78
C VAL A 106 -20.15 10.20 5.54
N ALA A 107 -19.06 10.29 4.77
CA ALA A 107 -18.73 9.45 3.63
C ALA A 107 -17.21 9.29 3.54
N VAL A 108 -16.79 8.20 2.94
CA VAL A 108 -15.39 7.92 2.59
C VAL A 108 -15.34 7.65 1.10
N VAL A 109 -14.37 8.21 0.40
CA VAL A 109 -14.14 7.93 -1.01
C VAL A 109 -12.78 7.26 -1.14
N GLU A 110 -12.79 6.02 -1.62
CA GLU A 110 -11.60 5.24 -1.92
C GLU A 110 -11.35 5.28 -3.43
N CYS A 111 -10.18 5.76 -3.83
CA CYS A 111 -9.77 5.85 -5.22
C CYS A 111 -8.74 4.77 -5.52
N ASN A 112 -9.09 3.85 -6.42
CA ASN A 112 -8.26 2.72 -6.81
C ASN A 112 -7.91 2.75 -8.29
N ARG A 113 -6.81 2.08 -8.65
CA ARG A 113 -6.54 1.79 -10.06
C ARG A 113 -7.67 0.92 -10.61
N GLY A 114 -8.28 1.37 -11.70
CA GLY A 114 -9.29 0.60 -12.41
C GLY A 114 -8.72 -0.58 -13.17
N PRO A 115 -9.57 -1.52 -13.63
CA PRO A 115 -9.13 -2.66 -14.41
C PRO A 115 -8.42 -2.18 -15.67
N VAL A 116 -7.31 -2.84 -16.04
CA VAL A 116 -6.63 -2.58 -17.31
C VAL A 116 -7.51 -3.16 -18.42
N PRO A 117 -8.06 -2.32 -19.33
CA PRO A 117 -8.84 -2.83 -20.44
C PRO A 117 -7.99 -3.76 -21.31
N THR A 118 -8.52 -4.93 -21.65
CA THR A 118 -7.94 -5.78 -22.69
C THR A 118 -8.25 -5.14 -24.04
N SER A 119 -7.23 -4.64 -24.75
CA SER A 119 -7.43 -4.07 -26.08
C SER A 119 -7.84 -5.17 -27.06
N ALA A 120 -9.09 -5.12 -27.53
CA ALA A 120 -9.54 -5.93 -28.67
C ALA A 120 -9.27 -5.24 -30.03
N GLY A 121 -8.53 -4.12 -30.07
CA GLY A 121 -8.29 -3.33 -31.28
C GLY A 121 -7.19 -2.27 -31.12
N ALA A 122 -6.98 -1.49 -32.19
CA ALA A 122 -5.85 -0.55 -32.37
C ALA A 122 -5.99 0.82 -31.66
N SER A 123 -6.96 1.00 -30.75
CA SER A 123 -7.09 2.24 -29.99
C SER A 123 -6.26 2.20 -28.71
N PRO A 124 -5.63 3.32 -28.31
CA PRO A 124 -4.92 3.40 -27.03
C PRO A 124 -5.90 3.11 -25.89
N VAL A 125 -5.46 2.24 -24.98
CA VAL A 125 -6.20 1.88 -23.79
C VAL A 125 -6.19 3.08 -22.83
N GLN A 126 -7.37 3.66 -22.57
CA GLN A 126 -7.49 4.73 -21.60
C GLN A 126 -7.37 4.15 -20.18
N PRO A 127 -6.45 4.65 -19.34
CA PRO A 127 -6.39 4.25 -17.95
C PRO A 127 -7.64 4.74 -17.22
N THR A 128 -8.07 3.96 -16.23
CA THR A 128 -9.24 4.31 -15.42
C THR A 128 -8.92 4.27 -13.94
N ILE A 129 -9.62 5.10 -13.18
CA ILE A 129 -9.66 5.07 -11.72
C ILE A 129 -11.05 4.62 -11.30
N VAL A 130 -11.12 3.75 -10.31
CA VAL A 130 -12.38 3.35 -9.66
C VAL A 130 -12.52 4.19 -8.40
N GLU A 131 -13.63 4.91 -8.32
CA GLU A 131 -14.02 5.72 -7.17
C GLU A 131 -15.16 4.99 -6.44
N ASP A 132 -14.85 4.44 -5.26
CA ASP A 132 -15.81 3.78 -4.40
C ASP A 132 -16.22 4.70 -3.25
N HIS A 133 -17.53 4.91 -3.10
CA HIS A 133 -18.10 5.65 -1.98
C HIS A 133 -18.47 4.66 -0.89
N LEU A 134 -17.76 4.71 0.23
CA LEU A 134 -17.88 3.78 1.34
C LEU A 134 -18.74 4.36 2.47
N SER A 135 -19.57 3.49 3.03
CA SER A 135 -20.51 3.77 4.12
C SER A 135 -20.40 2.77 5.26
N GLY A 136 -20.74 3.20 6.47
CA GLY A 136 -20.74 2.34 7.65
C GLY A 136 -20.25 3.05 8.91
N ASP A 137 -19.73 2.27 9.86
CA ASP A 137 -19.07 2.79 11.04
C ASP A 137 -17.63 3.22 10.70
N TYR A 138 -17.38 4.53 10.71
CA TYR A 138 -16.07 5.09 10.41
C TYR A 138 -15.12 5.12 11.62
N ALA A 139 -15.59 4.80 12.82
CA ALA A 139 -14.75 4.90 14.02
C ALA A 139 -13.48 4.01 13.95
N PRO A 140 -13.54 2.76 13.45
CA PRO A 140 -12.33 1.94 13.28
C PRO A 140 -11.34 2.55 12.28
N LEU A 141 -11.84 3.15 11.20
CA LEU A 141 -10.99 3.80 10.18
C LEU A 141 -10.29 5.03 10.76
N LEU A 142 -11.03 5.88 11.47
CA LEU A 142 -10.47 7.07 12.12
C LEU A 142 -9.42 6.70 13.17
N ALA A 143 -9.67 5.63 13.95
CA ALA A 143 -8.70 5.13 14.91
C ALA A 143 -7.43 4.60 14.22
N ALA A 144 -7.56 3.92 13.08
CA ALA A 144 -6.41 3.45 12.31
C ALA A 144 -5.60 4.60 11.70
N LEU A 145 -6.27 5.63 11.15
CA LEU A 145 -5.62 6.82 10.59
C LEU A 145 -4.94 7.70 11.65
N ALA A 146 -5.38 7.62 12.90
CA ALA A 146 -4.77 8.36 14.02
C ALA A 146 -3.47 7.71 14.54
N VAL A 147 -3.12 6.50 14.08
CA VAL A 147 -1.84 5.87 14.43
C VAL A 147 -0.69 6.67 13.83
N SER A 148 0.37 6.91 14.60
CA SER A 148 1.55 7.58 14.09
C SER A 148 2.31 6.72 13.08
N SER A 149 2.88 7.36 12.07
CA SER A 149 3.87 6.76 11.19
C SER A 149 5.21 6.61 11.89
N ASP A 150 6.04 5.72 11.40
CA ASP A 150 7.38 5.46 11.92
C ASP A 150 8.45 6.07 11.02
N ARG A 151 9.60 6.41 11.60
CA ARG A 151 10.78 6.88 10.88
C ARG A 151 12.03 6.34 11.57
N GLN A 152 12.93 5.75 10.79
CA GLN A 152 14.22 5.27 11.25
C GLN A 152 15.27 5.41 10.17
N ASP A 153 16.39 6.06 10.46
CA ASP A 153 17.50 6.19 9.51
C ASP A 153 18.33 4.89 9.45
N GLY A 154 18.96 4.61 8.31
CA GLY A 154 19.87 3.46 8.19
C GLY A 154 19.22 2.08 8.29
N VAL A 155 17.90 1.97 8.13
CA VAL A 155 17.19 0.69 8.04
C VAL A 155 17.34 0.09 6.64
N ASN A 156 17.54 -1.23 6.56
CA ASN A 156 17.56 -1.97 5.30
C ASN A 156 16.16 -2.49 4.98
N CYS A 157 15.47 -1.82 4.06
CA CYS A 157 14.14 -2.21 3.60
C CYS A 157 14.21 -2.98 2.27
N THR A 158 13.21 -3.82 2.02
CA THR A 158 13.02 -4.41 0.70
C THR A 158 12.70 -3.32 -0.32
N ALA A 159 13.30 -3.40 -1.51
CA ALA A 159 12.97 -2.50 -2.61
C ALA A 159 11.65 -2.93 -3.27
N GLN A 160 10.55 -2.83 -2.53
CA GLN A 160 9.20 -3.13 -2.99
C GLN A 160 8.39 -1.86 -3.03
N LEU A 161 7.62 -1.69 -4.10
CA LEU A 161 6.64 -0.62 -4.24
C LEU A 161 5.29 -1.12 -3.73
N GLU A 162 4.70 -0.38 -2.80
CA GLU A 162 3.31 -0.54 -2.40
C GLU A 162 2.51 0.64 -2.96
N VAL A 163 1.51 0.35 -3.80
CA VAL A 163 0.56 1.36 -4.28
C VAL A 163 -0.72 1.21 -3.46
N THR A 164 -0.90 2.09 -2.48
CA THR A 164 -2.11 2.14 -1.66
C THR A 164 -3.22 2.90 -2.38
N PRO A 165 -4.51 2.57 -2.14
CA PRO A 165 -5.62 3.40 -2.55
C PRO A 165 -5.49 4.82 -1.98
N ASP A 166 -5.90 5.80 -2.77
CA ASP A 166 -6.07 7.16 -2.29
C ASP A 166 -7.36 7.25 -1.46
N LEU A 167 -7.30 7.99 -0.36
CA LEU A 167 -8.40 8.02 0.60
C LEU A 167 -8.84 9.45 0.89
N TRP A 168 -10.13 9.69 0.70
CA TRP A 168 -10.77 10.96 1.01
C TRP A 168 -11.83 10.76 2.08
N LEU A 169 -11.83 11.62 3.08
CA LEU A 169 -12.91 11.68 4.07
C LEU A 169 -13.79 12.88 3.75
N VAL A 170 -15.10 12.68 3.67
CA VAL A 170 -16.07 13.72 3.28
C VAL A 170 -17.01 14.00 4.45
N ASN A 171 -17.20 15.28 4.78
CA ASN A 171 -18.08 15.70 5.88
C ASN A 171 -19.51 16.04 5.39
N ALA A 172 -20.40 16.36 6.34
CA ALA A 172 -21.80 16.68 6.05
C ALA A 172 -22.02 17.91 5.15
N ALA A 173 -21.01 18.78 5.03
CA ALA A 173 -21.05 19.94 4.13
C ALA A 173 -20.53 19.61 2.71
N GLY A 174 -20.19 18.35 2.44
CA GLY A 174 -19.61 17.90 1.17
C GLY A 174 -18.13 18.24 1.00
N LYS A 175 -17.49 18.85 2.00
CA LYS A 175 -16.06 19.15 1.98
C LYS A 175 -15.25 17.90 2.27
N ALA A 176 -14.09 17.78 1.65
CA ALA A 176 -13.25 16.59 1.74
C ALA A 176 -11.85 16.90 2.25
N VAL A 177 -11.19 15.90 2.82
CA VAL A 177 -9.76 15.92 3.15
C VAL A 177 -9.08 14.70 2.55
N HIS A 178 -7.93 14.91 1.91
CA HIS A 178 -7.13 13.84 1.31
C HIS A 178 -6.12 13.32 2.34
N VAL A 179 -6.33 12.10 2.86
CA VAL A 179 -5.59 11.59 4.01
C VAL A 179 -4.45 10.67 3.63
N ILE A 180 -3.33 10.80 4.34
CA ILE A 180 -2.16 9.92 4.22
C ILE A 180 -2.32 8.76 5.18
N TRP A 181 -2.00 7.56 4.71
CA TRP A 181 -2.00 6.36 5.54
C TRP A 181 -0.77 6.35 6.46
N PRO A 182 -0.92 5.95 7.73
CA PRO A 182 0.23 5.72 8.60
C PRO A 182 1.16 4.65 8.01
N THR A 183 2.47 4.89 8.05
CA THR A 183 3.47 3.98 7.49
C THR A 183 4.44 3.44 8.55
N ASP A 184 5.06 2.31 8.28
CA ASP A 184 6.19 1.81 9.07
C ASP A 184 7.52 2.52 8.68
N ALA A 185 8.63 2.09 9.30
CA ALA A 185 9.95 2.67 9.07
C ALA A 185 10.49 2.42 7.65
N CYS A 186 9.90 1.46 6.93
CA CYS A 186 10.19 1.14 5.54
C CYS A 186 9.19 1.77 4.56
N THR A 187 8.36 2.71 5.03
CA THR A 187 7.35 3.43 4.25
C THR A 187 6.20 2.56 3.73
N PHE A 188 6.07 1.31 4.19
CA PHE A 188 4.91 0.49 3.91
C PHE A 188 3.73 0.91 4.78
N SER A 189 2.53 0.79 4.25
CA SER A 189 1.31 1.12 4.96
C SER A 189 1.09 0.21 6.16
N LYS A 190 0.69 0.79 7.29
CA LYS A 190 0.29 0.00 8.45
C LYS A 190 -1.06 -0.67 8.15
N PRO A 191 -1.26 -1.95 8.55
CA PRO A 191 -2.40 -2.75 8.09
C PRO A 191 -3.77 -2.28 8.62
N GLY A 192 -3.79 -1.39 9.61
CA GLY A 192 -5.02 -0.93 10.27
C GLY A 192 -6.00 -0.27 9.31
N VAL A 193 -5.51 0.55 8.38
CA VAL A 193 -6.38 1.30 7.45
C VAL A 193 -7.02 0.35 6.44
N ALA A 194 -6.23 -0.50 5.76
CA ALA A 194 -6.76 -1.52 4.85
C ALA A 194 -7.80 -2.42 5.52
N LYS A 195 -7.54 -2.87 6.76
CA LYS A 195 -8.47 -3.69 7.52
C LYS A 195 -9.78 -2.95 7.83
N ALA A 196 -9.71 -1.67 8.17
CA ALA A 196 -10.90 -0.86 8.45
C ALA A 196 -11.72 -0.60 7.18
N LEU A 197 -11.07 -0.30 6.05
CA LEU A 197 -11.74 -0.11 4.77
C LEU A 197 -12.50 -1.36 4.31
N ALA A 198 -11.88 -2.54 4.45
CA ALA A 198 -12.51 -3.82 4.11
C ALA A 198 -13.77 -4.14 4.94
N ALA A 199 -14.00 -3.45 6.07
CA ALA A 199 -15.19 -3.61 6.89
C ALA A 199 -16.32 -2.63 6.51
N LEU A 200 -16.05 -1.62 5.68
CA LEU A 200 -17.05 -0.69 5.19
C LEU A 200 -17.85 -1.29 4.02
N HIS A 201 -19.02 -0.71 3.76
CA HIS A 201 -19.88 -1.09 2.65
C HIS A 201 -19.72 -0.12 1.49
N VAL A 202 -19.43 -0.65 0.30
CA VAL A 202 -19.49 0.13 -0.94
C VAL A 202 -20.94 0.51 -1.21
N ALA A 203 -21.25 1.79 -1.09
CA ALA A 203 -22.57 2.36 -1.37
C ALA A 203 -22.76 2.64 -2.87
N SER A 204 -21.70 3.09 -3.54
CA SER A 204 -21.68 3.28 -5.00
C SER A 204 -20.26 3.21 -5.54
N THR A 205 -20.15 2.86 -6.82
CA THR A 205 -18.89 2.78 -7.56
C THR A 205 -19.01 3.60 -8.83
N GLN A 206 -17.99 4.39 -9.13
CA GLN A 206 -17.86 5.12 -10.39
C GLN A 206 -16.52 4.80 -11.05
N GLN A 207 -16.51 4.69 -12.38
CA GLN A 207 -15.29 4.58 -13.16
C GLN A 207 -14.98 5.92 -13.81
N LEU A 208 -13.77 6.40 -13.63
CA LEU A 208 -13.28 7.67 -14.16
C LEU A 208 -12.24 7.37 -15.23
N GLU A 209 -12.49 7.85 -16.45
CA GLU A 209 -11.48 7.83 -17.51
C GLU A 209 -10.46 8.93 -17.24
N ILE A 210 -9.18 8.58 -17.35
CA ILE A 210 -8.09 9.54 -17.18
C ILE A 210 -7.58 9.92 -18.56
N PRO A 211 -7.74 11.20 -18.98
CA PRO A 211 -7.26 11.65 -20.27
C PRO A 211 -5.75 11.43 -20.39
N VAL A 212 -5.34 10.65 -21.38
CA VAL A 212 -3.92 10.54 -21.75
C VAL A 212 -3.54 11.82 -22.52
N ALA A 213 -2.53 12.54 -22.04
CA ALA A 213 -1.98 13.67 -22.78
C ALA A 213 -1.47 13.17 -24.16
N PRO A 214 -1.73 13.91 -25.26
CA PRO A 214 -1.36 13.48 -26.61
C PRO A 214 0.16 13.37 -26.83
#